data_AF-A0A2A5XQ58-F1
#
_entry.id   AF-A0A2A5XQ58-F1
#
_cell.length_a   1.000
_cell.length_b   1.000
_cell.length_c   1.000
_cell.angle_alpha   90.00
_cell.angle_beta   90.00
_cell.angle_gamma   90.00
#
_symmetry.space_group_name_H-M   'P 1'
#
loop_
_entity.id
_entity.type
_entity.pdbx_description
1 polymer ?
#
loop_
_entity_poly.entity_id
_entity_poly.type
_entity_poly.pdbx_seq_one_letter_code
_entity_poly.pdbx_strand_id
1 'polypeptide(L)'
;MNYFDIVIICFLSFAFIRGFFKGFFNEVASFFGFFIGLIGAAMFTEQVSELLFKFINIDLKVLNIISFILLFISVTISFSLIGKSLTKLIKFASLGLINRLFGGIFSLGKYLVVFSFFVLLLNYLNNFFSINLIPQETLNSSKVYNILQSIGDSLLFLLDNQMMFTL
;
A
#
# COMPACT_ATOMS: atom_id res chain seq x y z
N MET A 1 21.80 11.32 14.23
CA MET A 1 20.75 10.49 13.61
C MET A 1 20.51 9.32 14.52
N ASN A 2 19.26 9.05 14.84
CA ASN A 2 18.88 8.02 15.80
C ASN A 2 18.73 6.64 15.13
N TYR A 3 18.69 5.57 15.91
CA TYR A 3 18.49 4.21 15.36
C TYR A 3 17.21 4.12 14.52
N PHE A 4 16.15 4.82 14.94
CA PHE A 4 14.90 4.95 14.18
C PHE A 4 15.11 5.53 12.78
N ASP A 5 15.88 6.62 12.65
CA ASP A 5 16.16 7.25 11.35
C ASP A 5 16.85 6.27 10.40
N ILE A 6 17.85 5.54 10.90
CA ILE A 6 18.66 4.62 10.10
C ILE A 6 17.79 3.49 9.55
N VAL A 7 16.95 2.90 10.40
CA VAL A 7 16.04 1.82 9.99
C VAL A 7 15.10 2.30 8.89
N ILE A 8 14.42 3.43 9.11
CA ILE A 8 13.47 3.97 8.14
C ILE A 8 14.16 4.36 6.83
N ILE A 9 15.31 5.03 6.87
CA ILE A 9 16.07 5.39 5.67
C ILE A 9 16.51 4.15 4.89
N CYS A 10 16.94 3.08 5.57
CA CYS A 10 17.25 1.81 4.92
C CYS A 10 16.02 1.24 4.21
N PHE A 11 14.85 1.22 4.85
CA PHE A 11 13.61 0.76 4.24
C PHE A 11 13.17 1.61 3.05
N LEU A 12 13.24 2.95 3.15
CA LEU A 12 12.92 3.84 2.04
C LEU A 12 13.89 3.68 0.87
N SER A 13 15.18 3.52 1.15
CA SER A 13 16.19 3.28 0.12
C SER A 13 15.91 1.98 -0.62
N PHE A 14 15.60 0.91 0.11
CA PHE A 14 15.18 -0.36 -0.48
C PHE A 14 13.90 -0.22 -1.29
N ALA A 15 12.91 0.51 -0.78
CA ALA A 15 11.67 0.79 -1.51
C ALA A 15 11.94 1.50 -2.84
N PHE A 16 12.74 2.58 -2.83
CA PHE A 16 13.15 3.30 -4.03
C PHE A 16 13.81 2.39 -5.05
N ILE A 17 14.80 1.60 -4.62
CA ILE A 17 15.54 0.67 -5.49
C ILE A 17 14.56 -0.35 -6.11
N ARG A 18 13.65 -0.91 -5.30
CA ARG A 18 12.63 -1.85 -5.77
C ARG A 18 11.70 -1.20 -6.79
N GLY A 19 11.22 0.02 -6.54
CA GLY A 19 10.39 0.78 -7.49
C GLY A 19 11.15 1.12 -8.77
N PHE A 20 12.44 1.45 -8.66
CA PHE A 20 13.31 1.76 -9.78
C PHE A 20 13.52 0.55 -10.70
N PHE A 21 13.60 -0.67 -10.17
CA PHE A 21 13.70 -1.87 -11.00
C PHE A 21 12.36 -2.28 -11.61
N LYS A 22 11.25 -2.05 -10.91
CA LYS A 22 9.91 -2.37 -11.43
C LYS A 22 9.42 -1.40 -12.50
N GLY A 23 9.77 -0.12 -12.40
CA GLY A 23 9.26 0.95 -13.27
C GLY A 23 7.91 1.53 -12.81
N PHE A 24 7.67 2.79 -13.17
CA PHE A 24 6.51 3.58 -12.75
C PHE A 24 5.19 2.93 -13.10
N PHE A 25 4.95 2.58 -14.38
CA PHE A 25 3.67 2.01 -14.80
C PHE A 25 3.34 0.71 -14.07
N ASN A 26 4.34 -0.15 -13.83
CA ASN A 26 4.15 -1.37 -13.07
C ASN A 26 3.86 -1.10 -11.59
N GLU A 27 4.55 -0.14 -10.97
CA GLU A 27 4.32 0.19 -9.55
C GLU A 27 2.96 0.86 -9.34
N VAL A 28 2.53 1.74 -10.23
CA VAL A 28 1.20 2.37 -10.22
C VAL A 28 0.11 1.33 -10.46
N ALA A 29 0.23 0.53 -11.53
CA ALA A 29 -0.78 -0.47 -11.85
C ALA A 29 -0.92 -1.53 -10.76
N SER A 30 0.19 -1.98 -10.15
CA SER A 30 0.11 -2.93 -9.03
C SER A 30 -0.45 -2.29 -7.75
N PHE A 31 -0.20 -1.01 -7.51
CA PHE A 31 -0.77 -0.28 -6.38
C PHE A 31 -2.29 -0.12 -6.52
N PHE A 32 -2.76 0.43 -7.64
CA PHE A 32 -4.20 0.55 -7.88
C PHE A 32 -4.88 -0.81 -8.05
N GLY A 33 -4.20 -1.77 -8.69
CA GLY A 33 -4.69 -3.13 -8.85
C GLY A 33 -4.96 -3.83 -7.52
N PHE A 34 -4.19 -3.52 -6.47
CA PHE A 34 -4.45 -3.99 -5.12
C PHE A 34 -5.78 -3.43 -4.56
N PHE A 35 -6.01 -2.12 -4.64
CA PHE A 35 -7.25 -1.51 -4.12
C PHE A 35 -8.48 -1.87 -4.96
N ILE A 36 -8.36 -1.79 -6.29
CA ILE A 36 -9.41 -2.21 -7.23
C ILE A 36 -9.69 -3.70 -7.05
N GLY A 37 -8.66 -4.51 -6.85
CA GLY A 37 -8.80 -5.93 -6.53
C GLY A 37 -9.57 -6.15 -5.24
N LEU A 38 -9.31 -5.37 -4.19
CA LEU A 38 -9.99 -5.50 -2.90
C LEU A 38 -11.48 -5.13 -3.00
N ILE A 39 -11.78 -3.98 -3.63
CA ILE A 39 -13.16 -3.51 -3.85
C ILE A 39 -13.89 -4.46 -4.81
N GLY A 40 -13.27 -4.77 -5.95
CA GLY A 40 -13.85 -5.65 -6.96
C GLY A 40 -14.10 -7.06 -6.42
N ALA A 41 -13.16 -7.63 -5.67
CA ALA A 41 -13.38 -8.92 -5.02
C ALA A 41 -14.56 -8.84 -4.06
N ALA A 42 -14.63 -7.81 -3.20
CA ALA A 42 -15.75 -7.65 -2.28
C ALA A 42 -17.11 -7.55 -3.02
N MET A 43 -17.16 -6.86 -4.16
CA MET A 43 -18.38 -6.70 -4.96
C MET A 43 -18.82 -7.96 -5.71
N PHE A 44 -17.87 -8.79 -6.17
CA PHE A 44 -18.16 -9.93 -7.05
C PHE A 44 -18.08 -11.31 -6.36
N THR A 45 -17.79 -11.33 -5.04
CA THR A 45 -17.57 -12.58 -4.29
C THR A 45 -18.80 -13.48 -4.29
N GLU A 46 -20.00 -12.93 -4.10
CA GLU A 46 -21.25 -13.69 -4.01
C GLU A 46 -21.55 -14.41 -5.33
N GLN A 47 -21.44 -13.71 -6.45
CA GLN A 47 -21.69 -14.27 -7.78
C GLN A 47 -20.72 -15.41 -8.11
N VAL A 48 -19.44 -15.25 -7.77
CA VAL A 48 -18.44 -16.31 -7.99
C VAL A 48 -18.65 -17.50 -7.05
N SER A 49 -19.07 -17.24 -5.80
CA SER A 49 -19.41 -18.28 -4.84
C SER A 49 -20.57 -19.12 -5.33
N GLU A 50 -21.68 -18.52 -5.77
CA GLU A 50 -22.82 -19.25 -6.32
C GLU A 50 -22.46 -20.11 -7.54
N LEU A 51 -21.56 -19.61 -8.40
CA LEU A 51 -21.05 -20.38 -9.53
C LEU A 51 -20.23 -21.59 -9.07
N LEU A 52 -19.33 -21.41 -8.10
CA LEU A 52 -18.50 -22.49 -7.57
C LEU A 52 -19.33 -23.53 -6.81
N PHE A 53 -20.43 -23.14 -6.17
CA PHE A 53 -21.29 -24.03 -5.39
C PHE A 53 -21.91 -25.11 -6.28
N LYS A 54 -22.12 -24.81 -7.57
CA LYS A 54 -22.62 -25.78 -8.56
C LYS A 54 -21.61 -26.88 -8.89
N PHE A 55 -20.33 -26.65 -8.64
CA PHE A 55 -19.25 -27.61 -8.92
C PHE A 55 -18.72 -28.29 -7.65
N ILE A 56 -18.85 -27.63 -6.50
CA ILE A 56 -18.26 -28.06 -5.23
C ILE A 56 -19.29 -27.91 -4.10
N ASN A 57 -19.71 -29.04 -3.52
CA ASN A 57 -20.66 -29.07 -2.40
C ASN A 57 -19.96 -28.87 -1.05
N ILE A 58 -19.49 -27.65 -0.78
CA ILE A 58 -18.96 -27.23 0.54
C ILE A 58 -19.77 -26.05 1.09
N ASP A 59 -19.52 -25.71 2.37
CA ASP A 59 -20.19 -24.60 3.05
C ASP A 59 -20.01 -23.27 2.27
N LEU A 60 -21.12 -22.56 2.03
CA LEU A 60 -21.16 -21.27 1.33
C LEU A 60 -20.25 -20.20 1.96
N LYS A 61 -20.05 -20.21 3.29
CA LYS A 61 -19.14 -19.28 3.95
C LYS A 61 -17.69 -19.53 3.55
N VAL A 62 -17.29 -20.79 3.49
CA VAL A 62 -15.95 -21.19 3.04
C VAL A 62 -15.78 -20.81 1.57
N LEU A 63 -16.82 -21.05 0.77
CA LEU A 63 -16.82 -20.72 -0.65
C LEU A 63 -16.72 -19.21 -0.91
N ASN A 64 -17.41 -18.37 -0.13
CA ASN A 64 -17.27 -16.91 -0.19
C ASN A 64 -15.83 -16.46 0.09
N ILE A 65 -15.18 -17.03 1.09
CA ILE A 65 -13.77 -16.70 1.41
C ILE A 65 -12.87 -17.09 0.23
N ILE A 66 -13.06 -18.29 -0.33
CA ILE A 66 -12.28 -18.77 -1.48
C ILE A 66 -12.51 -17.86 -2.70
N SER A 67 -13.76 -17.52 -3.01
CA SER A 67 -14.15 -16.64 -4.11
C SER A 67 -13.51 -15.26 -3.98
N PHE A 68 -13.55 -14.67 -2.78
CA PHE A 68 -12.92 -13.38 -2.52
C PHE A 68 -11.41 -13.43 -2.79
N ILE A 69 -10.72 -14.43 -2.23
CA ILE A 69 -9.27 -14.60 -2.42
C ILE A 69 -8.94 -14.80 -3.91
N LEU A 70 -9.71 -15.64 -4.61
CA LEU A 70 -9.49 -15.96 -6.01
C LEU A 70 -9.69 -14.73 -6.90
N LEU A 71 -10.77 -13.97 -6.69
CA LEU A 71 -11.03 -12.72 -7.39
C LEU A 71 -9.93 -11.68 -7.11
N PHE A 72 -9.60 -11.49 -5.84
CA PHE A 72 -8.60 -10.51 -5.42
C PHE A 72 -7.24 -10.79 -6.08
N ILE A 73 -6.79 -12.04 -6.06
CA ILE A 73 -5.54 -12.47 -6.69
C ILE A 73 -5.63 -12.29 -8.22
N SER A 74 -6.73 -12.73 -8.84
CA SER A 74 -6.92 -12.64 -10.29
C SER A 74 -6.86 -11.20 -10.79
N VAL A 75 -7.57 -10.28 -10.15
CA VAL A 75 -7.58 -8.86 -10.51
C VAL A 75 -6.21 -8.23 -10.26
N THR A 76 -5.60 -8.45 -9.08
CA THR A 76 -4.30 -7.87 -8.74
C THR A 76 -3.19 -8.32 -9.71
N ILE A 77 -3.20 -9.60 -10.10
CA ILE A 77 -2.26 -10.14 -11.09
C ILE A 77 -2.52 -9.51 -12.45
N SER A 78 -3.77 -9.41 -12.89
CA SER A 78 -4.14 -8.84 -14.18
C SER A 78 -3.63 -7.40 -14.33
N PHE A 79 -3.87 -6.55 -13.33
CA PHE A 79 -3.34 -5.19 -13.31
C PHE A 79 -1.80 -5.14 -13.31
N SER A 80 -1.17 -6.04 -12.55
CA SER A 80 0.30 -6.14 -12.54
C SER A 80 0.86 -6.55 -13.91
N LEU A 81 0.18 -7.43 -14.64
CA LEU A 81 0.57 -7.82 -15.99
C LEU A 81 0.43 -6.65 -16.97
N ILE A 82 -0.67 -5.90 -16.90
CA ILE A 82 -0.89 -4.69 -17.71
C ILE A 82 0.24 -3.67 -17.45
N GLY A 83 0.56 -3.40 -16.18
CA GLY A 83 1.64 -2.50 -15.80
C GLY A 83 3.02 -2.94 -16.30
N LYS A 84 3.30 -4.24 -16.27
CA LYS A 84 4.53 -4.82 -16.86
C LYS A 84 4.58 -4.63 -18.37
N SER A 85 3.47 -4.85 -19.08
CA SER A 85 3.38 -4.66 -20.53
C SER A 85 3.59 -3.19 -20.91
N LEU A 86 2.94 -2.25 -20.22
CA LEU A 86 3.17 -0.80 -20.38
C LEU A 86 4.64 -0.44 -20.15
N THR A 87 5.23 -0.96 -19.08
CA THR A 87 6.65 -0.74 -18.77
C THR A 87 7.57 -1.23 -19.90
N LYS A 88 7.24 -2.35 -20.56
CA LYS A 88 7.99 -2.83 -21.74
C LYS A 88 7.82 -1.88 -22.93
N LEU A 89 6.60 -1.42 -23.22
CA LEU A 89 6.33 -0.46 -24.31
C LEU A 89 7.16 0.82 -24.15
N ILE A 90 7.25 1.36 -22.94
CA ILE A 90 8.01 2.58 -22.65
C ILE A 90 9.53 2.37 -22.79
N LYS A 91 10.02 1.16 -22.53
CA LYS A 91 11.43 0.82 -22.79
C LYS A 91 11.75 0.85 -24.28
N PHE A 92 10.82 0.45 -25.16
CA PHE A 92 11.01 0.56 -26.61
C PHE A 92 11.04 2.02 -27.09
N ALA A 93 10.35 2.92 -26.41
CA ALA A 93 10.38 4.36 -26.70
C ALA A 93 11.64 5.08 -26.16
N SER A 94 12.67 4.36 -25.72
CA SER A 94 13.89 4.91 -25.10
C SER A 94 13.66 5.72 -23.81
N LEU A 95 12.44 5.72 -23.25
CA LEU A 95 12.07 6.41 -22.01
C LEU A 95 12.21 5.50 -20.78
N GLY A 96 12.95 4.40 -20.91
CA GLY A 96 13.11 3.39 -19.86
C GLY A 96 13.69 3.94 -18.55
N LEU A 97 14.68 4.84 -18.62
CA LEU A 97 15.31 5.44 -17.44
C LEU A 97 14.34 6.36 -16.68
N ILE A 98 13.59 7.19 -17.41
CA ILE A 98 12.57 8.09 -16.84
C ILE A 98 11.50 7.26 -16.14
N ASN A 99 10.96 6.22 -16.79
CA ASN A 99 10.01 5.31 -16.17
C ASN A 99 10.54 4.64 -14.90
N ARG A 100 11.83 4.28 -14.87
CA ARG A 100 12.46 3.70 -13.67
C ARG A 100 12.59 4.73 -12.55
N LEU A 101 13.05 5.94 -12.83
CA LEU A 101 13.16 7.02 -11.84
C LEU A 101 11.80 7.34 -11.21
N PHE A 102 10.77 7.56 -12.02
CA PHE A 102 9.42 7.78 -11.50
C PHE A 102 8.88 6.58 -10.72
N GLY A 103 9.25 5.35 -11.08
CA GLY A 103 8.92 4.15 -10.30
C GLY A 103 9.55 4.16 -8.92
N GLY A 104 10.81 4.58 -8.82
CA GLY A 104 11.48 4.78 -7.54
C GLY A 104 10.78 5.85 -6.70
N ILE A 105 10.51 7.02 -7.26
CA ILE A 105 9.84 8.13 -6.57
C ILE A 105 8.43 7.72 -6.09
N PHE A 106 7.65 7.08 -6.95
CA PHE A 106 6.30 6.60 -6.60
C PHE A 106 6.35 5.58 -5.46
N SER A 107 7.30 4.64 -5.51
CA SER A 107 7.48 3.68 -4.42
C SER A 107 7.86 4.37 -3.10
N LEU A 108 8.75 5.36 -3.12
CA LEU A 108 9.08 6.15 -1.92
C LEU A 108 7.85 6.80 -1.33
N GLY A 109 7.06 7.51 -2.14
CA GLY A 109 5.83 8.16 -1.68
C GLY A 109 4.85 7.17 -1.05
N LYS A 110 4.65 6.01 -1.70
CA LYS A 110 3.81 4.94 -1.16
C LYS A 110 4.28 4.46 0.21
N TYR A 111 5.56 4.13 0.36
CA TYR A 111 6.07 3.60 1.63
C TYR A 111 6.18 4.69 2.71
N LEU A 112 6.40 5.96 2.34
CA LEU A 112 6.31 7.09 3.26
C LEU A 112 4.93 7.17 3.92
N VAL A 113 3.86 7.07 3.13
CA VAL A 113 2.49 7.04 3.65
C VAL A 113 2.27 5.85 4.59
N VAL A 114 2.73 4.66 4.19
CA VAL A 114 2.63 3.45 5.02
C VAL A 114 3.36 3.63 6.36
N PHE A 115 4.60 4.11 6.36
CA PHE A 115 5.35 4.36 7.59
C PHE A 115 4.73 5.46 8.45
N SER A 116 4.12 6.48 7.83
CA SER A 116 3.38 7.53 8.54
C SER A 116 2.20 6.94 9.31
N PHE A 117 1.43 6.06 8.67
CA PHE A 117 0.35 5.33 9.33
C PHE A 117 0.85 4.45 10.49
N PHE A 118 1.98 3.76 10.31
CA PHE A 118 2.59 2.98 11.39
C PHE A 118 3.03 3.85 12.58
N VAL A 119 3.60 5.03 12.33
CA VAL A 119 3.98 5.98 13.39
C VAL A 119 2.75 6.44 14.16
N LEU A 120 1.68 6.82 13.47
CA LEU A 120 0.41 7.19 14.12
C LEU A 120 -0.15 6.05 14.97
N LEU A 121 -0.14 4.82 14.44
CA LEU A 121 -0.60 3.64 15.16
C LEU A 121 0.23 3.38 16.42
N LEU A 122 1.56 3.50 16.34
CA LEU A 122 2.46 3.35 17.49
C LEU A 122 2.19 4.40 18.57
N ASN A 123 1.97 5.66 18.17
CA ASN A 123 1.63 6.73 19.11
C ASN A 123 0.29 6.48 19.81
N TYR A 124 -0.73 6.05 19.05
CA TYR A 124 -2.03 5.69 19.60
C TYR A 124 -1.92 4.55 20.62
N LEU A 125 -1.17 3.49 20.29
CA LEU A 125 -0.97 2.34 21.17
C LEU A 125 -0.15 2.69 22.43
N ASN A 126 0.89 3.52 22.31
CA ASN A 126 1.67 3.99 23.46
C ASN A 126 0.77 4.76 24.44
N ASN A 127 -0.04 5.70 23.93
CA ASN A 127 -0.97 6.47 24.75
C ASN A 127 -2.06 5.59 25.38
N PHE A 128 -2.60 4.63 24.63
CA PHE A 128 -3.68 3.76 25.11
C PHE A 128 -3.21 2.75 26.16
N PHE A 129 -2.07 2.09 25.94
CA PHE A 129 -1.54 1.06 26.84
C PHE A 129 -0.51 1.57 27.86
N SER A 130 -0.10 2.84 27.78
CA SER A 130 1.00 3.42 28.60
C SER A 130 2.33 2.66 28.49
N ILE A 131 2.61 2.07 27.32
CA ILE A 131 3.83 1.29 27.07
C ILE A 131 4.85 2.14 26.31
N ASN A 132 5.96 2.51 26.95
CA ASN A 132 7.10 3.18 26.30
C ASN A 132 7.87 2.23 25.34
N LEU A 133 7.22 1.79 24.25
CA LEU A 133 7.81 0.92 23.21
C LEU A 133 9.04 1.57 22.55
N ILE A 134 9.03 2.89 22.41
CA ILE A 134 10.16 3.70 21.92
C ILE A 134 10.24 4.95 22.82
N PRO A 135 11.41 5.29 23.40
CA PRO A 135 11.53 6.47 24.25
C PRO A 135 11.15 7.74 23.46
N GLN A 136 10.23 8.54 24.00
CA GLN A 136 9.75 9.79 23.37
C GLN A 136 10.91 10.74 23.00
N GLU A 137 12.00 10.75 23.77
CA GLU A 137 13.22 11.50 23.49
C GLU A 137 13.89 11.09 22.16
N THR A 138 13.83 9.81 21.81
CA THR A 138 14.40 9.28 20.56
C THR A 138 13.56 9.59 19.33
N LEU A 139 12.24 9.75 19.51
CA LEU A 139 11.29 10.14 18.46
C LEU A 139 11.32 11.65 18.22
N ASN A 140 11.30 12.45 19.29
CA ASN A 140 11.29 13.92 19.20
C ASN A 140 12.59 14.51 18.65
N SER A 141 13.70 13.79 18.74
CA SER A 141 15.00 14.18 18.17
C SER A 141 15.19 13.74 16.70
N SER A 142 14.26 12.95 16.16
CA SER A 142 14.33 12.38 14.81
C SER A 142 13.69 13.31 13.77
N LYS A 143 14.47 13.69 12.76
CA LYS A 143 13.95 14.47 11.60
C LYS A 143 12.99 13.64 10.76
N VAL A 144 13.26 12.34 10.62
CA VAL A 144 12.42 11.43 9.81
C VAL A 144 11.07 11.21 10.48
N TYR A 145 11.06 11.06 11.81
CA TYR A 145 9.84 10.93 12.60
C TYR A 145 8.92 12.15 12.42
N ASN A 146 9.45 13.37 12.54
CA ASN A 146 8.65 14.59 12.37
C ASN A 146 8.01 14.68 10.97
N ILE A 147 8.72 14.26 9.92
CA ILE A 147 8.18 14.21 8.55
C ILE A 147 7.04 13.19 8.46
N LEU A 148 7.25 11.97 8.98
CA LEU A 148 6.23 10.92 8.97
C LEU A 148 5.00 11.31 9.79
N GLN A 149 5.18 11.94 10.94
CA GLN A 149 4.09 12.42 11.78
C GLN A 149 3.30 13.52 11.04
N SER A 150 3.97 14.51 10.45
CA SER A 150 3.29 15.57 9.69
C SER A 150 2.47 15.05 8.50
N ILE A 151 3.00 14.07 7.77
CA ILE A 151 2.26 13.39 6.69
C ILE A 151 1.06 12.65 7.27
N GLY A 152 1.25 11.92 8.36
CA GLY A 152 0.18 11.22 9.07
C GLY A 152 -0.95 12.15 9.51
N ASP A 153 -0.61 13.23 10.21
CA ASP A 153 -1.57 14.22 10.71
C ASP A 153 -2.34 14.89 9.56
N SER A 154 -1.64 15.18 8.44
CA SER A 154 -2.29 15.71 7.24
C SER A 154 -3.27 14.71 6.63
N LEU A 155 -2.93 13.42 6.60
CA LEU A 155 -3.82 12.37 6.11
C LEU A 155 -5.04 12.21 7.03
N LEU A 156 -4.85 12.24 8.35
CA LEU A 156 -5.95 12.21 9.32
C LEU A 156 -6.88 13.41 9.15
N PHE A 157 -6.32 14.61 9.03
CA PHE A 157 -7.11 15.82 8.78
C PHE A 157 -7.96 15.72 7.51
N LEU A 158 -7.40 15.17 6.41
CA LEU A 158 -8.16 14.96 5.18
C LEU A 158 -9.30 13.95 5.35
N LEU A 159 -9.08 12.88 6.12
CA LEU A 159 -10.08 11.86 6.39
C LEU A 159 -11.22 12.41 7.27
N ASP A 160 -10.89 13.09 8.36
CA ASP A 160 -11.88 13.70 9.26
C ASP A 160 -12.73 14.75 8.53
N ASN A 161 -12.10 15.57 7.69
CA ASN A 161 -12.82 16.60 6.95
C ASN A 161 -13.77 15.99 5.91
N GLN A 162 -13.41 14.87 5.27
CA GLN A 162 -14.35 14.16 4.38
C GLN A 162 -15.54 13.57 5.11
N MET A 163 -15.35 13.03 6.32
CA MET A 163 -16.44 12.51 7.16
C MET A 163 -17.41 13.62 7.61
N MET A 164 -16.92 14.85 7.80
CA MET A 164 -17.73 16.04 8.12
C MET A 164 -18.62 16.54 6.96
N PHE A 165 -18.26 16.29 5.70
CA PHE A 165 -19.09 16.67 4.54
C PHE A 165 -20.17 15.63 4.18
N THR A 166 -20.17 14.47 4.84
CA THR A 166 -21.14 13.39 4.64
C THR A 166 -22.23 13.29 5.71
N LEU A 167 -22.27 14.23 6.67
CA LEU A 167 -23.32 14.40 7.69
C LEU A 167 -24.12 15.67 7.42
#